data_AF-A0A8J2WAJ9-F1
#
_entry.id   AF-A0A8J2WAJ9-F1
#
_cell.length_a   1.000
_cell.length_b   1.000
_cell.length_c   1.000
_cell.angle_alpha   90.00
_cell.angle_beta   90.00
_cell.angle_gamma   90.00
#
_symmetry.space_group_name_H-M   'P 1'
#
loop_
_entity.id
_entity.type
_entity.pdbx_description
1 polymer ?
#
loop_
_entity_poly.entity_id
_entity_poly.type
_entity_poly.pdbx_seq_one_letter_code
_entity_poly.pdbx_strand_id
1 'polypeptide(L)'
;MKTINEEDVNQKTNVFKAITETIVALMNQLLTMTQNVNRFNLKNALTFTALKIGVWNANGLSNHSEELKIFIKIHHMDVLLISETHFTSKSYFRIPGYNMHHTNHPDNKARGGSAMLIRSDIKHHVL
;
A
#
# COMPACT_ATOMS: atom_id res chain seq x y z
N MET A 1 -1.27 34.86 -14.01
CA MET A 1 -1.42 33.45 -14.42
C MET A 1 -0.03 33.01 -14.88
N LYS A 2 0.70 32.16 -14.12
CA LYS A 2 2.05 31.71 -14.51
C LYS A 2 1.88 30.57 -15.52
N THR A 3 2.28 30.82 -16.77
CA THR A 3 2.36 29.80 -17.81
C THR A 3 3.45 28.82 -17.41
N ILE A 4 3.10 27.54 -17.28
CA ILE A 4 4.05 26.48 -16.96
C ILE A 4 4.83 26.19 -18.24
N ASN A 5 6.16 26.27 -18.20
CA ASN A 5 7.02 26.00 -19.36
C ASN A 5 6.85 24.54 -19.82
N GLU A 6 6.50 24.33 -21.09
CA GLU A 6 6.30 23.00 -21.67
C GLU A 6 7.55 22.12 -21.60
N GLU A 7 8.75 22.72 -21.60
CA GLU A 7 10.02 22.02 -21.41
C GLU A 7 10.14 21.37 -20.03
N ASP A 8 9.70 22.06 -18.96
CA ASP A 8 9.70 21.52 -17.59
C ASP A 8 8.70 20.36 -17.45
N VAL A 9 7.58 20.43 -18.17
CA VAL A 9 6.55 19.37 -18.20
C VAL A 9 7.06 18.15 -18.99
N ASN A 10 7.70 18.38 -20.13
CA ASN A 10 8.25 17.33 -20.97
C ASN A 10 9.43 16.63 -20.29
N GLN A 11 10.29 17.38 -19.60
CA GLN A 11 11.40 16.80 -18.83
C GLN A 11 10.88 15.93 -17.68
N LYS A 12 9.87 16.38 -16.93
CA LYS A 12 9.24 15.58 -15.86
C LYS A 12 8.53 14.33 -16.40
N THR A 13 7.85 14.45 -17.54
CA THR A 13 7.18 13.31 -18.20
C THR A 13 8.20 12.26 -18.66
N ASN A 14 9.34 12.70 -19.21
CA ASN A 14 10.41 11.80 -19.64
C ASN A 14 11.08 11.08 -18.47
N VAL A 15 11.31 11.77 -17.35
CA VAL A 15 11.83 11.13 -16.13
C VAL A 15 10.87 10.08 -15.59
N PHE A 16 9.57 10.39 -15.54
CA PHE A 16 8.56 9.43 -15.07
C PHE A 16 8.49 8.20 -15.98
N LYS A 17 8.51 8.40 -17.30
CA LYS A 17 8.53 7.32 -18.29
C LYS A 17 9.77 6.42 -18.13
N ALA A 18 10.96 7.02 -17.98
CA ALA A 18 12.20 6.28 -17.79
C ALA A 18 12.18 5.45 -16.49
N ILE A 19 11.62 6.00 -15.41
CA ILE A 19 11.45 5.26 -14.14
C ILE A 19 10.51 4.07 -14.33
N THR A 20 9.36 4.26 -15.00
CA THR A 20 8.41 3.15 -15.24
C THR A 20 9.00 2.05 -16.11
N GLU A 21 9.74 2.40 -17.17
CA GLU A 21 10.41 1.43 -18.04
C GLU A 21 11.50 0.64 -17.28
N THR A 22 12.25 1.32 -16.41
CA THR A 22 13.27 0.68 -15.57
C THR A 22 12.66 -0.31 -14.58
N ILE A 23 11.55 0.07 -13.93
CA ILE A 23 10.83 -0.82 -13.00
C ILE A 23 10.31 -2.06 -13.74
N VAL A 24 9.70 -1.88 -14.92
CA VAL A 24 9.20 -3.00 -15.74
C VAL A 24 10.35 -3.94 -16.15
N ALA A 25 11.50 -3.39 -16.56
CA ALA A 25 12.68 -4.18 -16.91
C ALA A 25 13.20 -5.00 -15.72
N LEU A 26 13.27 -4.40 -14.53
CA LEU A 26 13.69 -5.10 -13.30
C LEU A 26 12.70 -6.21 -12.91
N MET A 27 11.39 -5.97 -13.04
CA MET A 27 10.37 -6.98 -12.78
C MET A 27 10.51 -8.18 -13.74
N ASN A 28 10.80 -7.92 -15.02
CA ASN A 28 11.01 -8.98 -16.01
C ASN A 28 12.31 -9.76 -15.74
N GLN A 29 13.37 -9.11 -15.28
CA GLN A 29 14.61 -9.79 -14.86
C GLN A 29 14.40 -10.67 -13.63
N LEU A 30 13.62 -10.21 -12.64
CA LEU A 30 13.26 -11.02 -11.47
C LEU A 30 12.42 -12.24 -11.86
N LEU A 31 11.51 -12.07 -12.82
CA LEU A 31 10.67 -13.17 -13.33
C LEU A 31 11.53 -14.25 -14.03
N THR A 32 12.50 -13.86 -14.85
CA THR A 32 13.40 -14.81 -15.53
C THR A 32 14.36 -15.50 -14.56
N MET A 33 14.87 -14.78 -13.54
CA MET A 33 15.64 -15.38 -12.45
C MET A 33 14.83 -16.43 -11.68
N THR A 34 13.53 -16.19 -11.46
CA THR A 34 12.63 -17.12 -10.76
C THR A 34 12.37 -18.40 -11.57
N GLN A 35 12.32 -18.32 -12.91
CA GLN A 35 12.11 -19.48 -13.77
C GLN A 35 13.32 -20.43 -13.86
N ASN A 36 14.54 -19.91 -13.67
CA ASN A 36 15.77 -20.72 -13.71
C ASN A 36 15.98 -21.56 -12.45
N VAL A 37 15.40 -21.16 -11.32
CA VAL A 37 15.49 -21.90 -10.04
C VAL A 37 14.57 -23.14 -10.10
N ASN A 38 13.40 -23.06 -10.75
CA ASN A 38 12.30 -24.04 -10.71
C ASN A 38 12.52 -25.42 -11.34
N ARG A 39 13.72 -25.78 -11.83
CA ARG A 39 13.92 -27.05 -12.54
C ARG A 39 14.38 -28.24 -11.71
N PHE A 40 14.81 -28.08 -10.45
CA PHE A 40 15.37 -29.23 -9.71
C PHE A 40 14.79 -29.57 -8.32
N ASN A 41 14.01 -28.73 -7.62
CA ASN A 41 13.26 -29.12 -6.39
C ASN A 41 12.40 -27.98 -5.79
N LEU A 42 11.31 -27.54 -6.44
CA LEU A 42 10.63 -26.28 -6.05
C LEU A 42 9.12 -26.30 -5.83
N LYS A 43 8.49 -27.46 -5.64
CA LYS A 43 7.09 -27.43 -5.17
C LYS A 43 6.94 -26.98 -3.71
N ASN A 44 8.01 -27.06 -2.90
CA ASN A 44 7.99 -26.69 -1.47
C ASN A 44 9.05 -25.65 -1.04
N ALA A 45 9.88 -25.14 -1.96
CA ALA A 45 10.94 -24.20 -1.62
C ALA A 45 10.54 -22.76 -1.96
N LEU A 46 10.05 -22.03 -0.96
CA LEU A 46 10.03 -20.56 -0.88
C LEU A 46 9.52 -19.82 -2.13
N THR A 47 8.21 -19.86 -2.36
CA THR A 47 7.57 -18.82 -3.17
C THR A 47 7.70 -17.47 -2.44
N PHE A 48 8.61 -16.61 -2.89
CA PHE A 48 8.64 -15.22 -2.44
C PHE A 48 7.38 -14.54 -2.99
N THR A 49 6.35 -14.40 -2.16
CA THR A 49 5.14 -13.68 -2.53
C THR A 49 5.46 -12.20 -2.57
N ALA A 50 5.22 -11.54 -3.70
CA ALA A 50 5.37 -10.09 -3.80
C ALA A 50 4.52 -9.40 -2.72
N LEU A 51 5.09 -8.38 -2.07
CA LEU A 51 4.41 -7.57 -1.07
C LEU A 51 3.23 -6.83 -1.70
N LYS A 52 2.02 -7.03 -1.18
CA LYS A 52 0.79 -6.41 -1.68
C LYS A 52 0.44 -5.18 -0.86
N ILE A 53 0.59 -4.02 -1.50
CA ILE A 53 0.29 -2.71 -0.90
C ILE A 53 -0.96 -2.12 -1.57
N GLY A 54 -1.94 -1.71 -0.78
CA GLY A 54 -3.12 -0.97 -1.24
C GLY A 54 -3.13 0.47 -0.74
N VAL A 55 -3.73 1.37 -1.51
CA VAL A 55 -3.98 2.77 -1.11
C VAL A 55 -5.45 3.09 -1.29
N TRP A 56 -6.08 3.71 -0.28
CA TRP A 56 -7.50 3.99 -0.29
C TRP A 56 -7.84 5.31 0.40
N ASN A 57 -8.78 6.07 -0.16
CA ASN A 57 -9.47 7.14 0.53
C ASN A 57 -10.81 6.59 1.01
N ALA A 58 -10.96 6.44 2.33
CA ALA A 58 -12.10 5.77 2.91
C ALA A 58 -13.30 6.69 3.15
N ASN A 59 -13.10 8.02 3.14
CA ASN A 59 -14.13 9.01 3.45
C ASN A 59 -14.99 8.63 4.68
N GLY A 60 -14.32 8.25 5.78
CA GLY A 60 -14.93 7.70 6.98
C GLY A 60 -14.79 6.18 7.09
N LEU A 61 -13.64 5.73 7.59
CA LEU A 61 -13.26 4.32 7.62
C LEU A 61 -14.18 3.43 8.46
N SER A 62 -14.73 3.98 9.55
CA SER A 62 -15.64 3.23 10.44
C SER A 62 -16.91 2.73 9.73
N ASN A 63 -17.38 3.45 8.71
CA ASN A 63 -18.57 3.06 7.95
C ASN A 63 -18.30 1.86 7.03
N HIS A 64 -17.03 1.55 6.77
CA HIS A 64 -16.61 0.53 5.82
C HIS A 64 -15.77 -0.58 6.49
N SER A 65 -15.88 -0.76 7.81
CA SER A 65 -15.04 -1.72 8.53
C SER A 65 -15.21 -3.17 8.07
N GLU A 66 -16.44 -3.58 7.75
CA GLU A 66 -16.71 -4.95 7.26
C GLU A 66 -16.24 -5.16 5.82
N GLU A 67 -16.46 -4.16 4.96
CA GLU A 67 -15.97 -4.16 3.59
C GLU A 67 -14.44 -4.28 3.55
N LEU A 68 -13.76 -3.50 4.39
CA LEU A 68 -12.31 -3.55 4.54
C LEU A 68 -11.81 -4.94 4.98
N LYS A 69 -12.47 -5.57 5.96
CA LYS A 69 -12.13 -6.93 6.41
C LYS A 69 -12.26 -7.94 5.29
N ILE A 70 -13.33 -7.86 4.50
CA ILE A 70 -13.57 -8.73 3.35
C ILE A 70 -12.51 -8.50 2.27
N PHE A 71 -12.23 -7.24 1.93
CA PHE A 71 -11.23 -6.87 0.92
C PHE A 71 -9.84 -7.41 1.27
N ILE A 72 -9.39 -7.19 2.51
CA ILE A 72 -8.11 -7.69 3.02
C ILE A 72 -8.03 -9.21 2.89
N LYS A 73 -9.11 -9.92 3.25
CA LYS A 73 -9.18 -11.38 3.19
C LYS A 73 -9.13 -11.92 1.76
N ILE A 74 -9.90 -11.33 0.85
CA ILE A 74 -9.99 -11.77 -0.55
C ILE A 74 -8.67 -11.55 -1.28
N HIS A 75 -8.04 -10.40 -1.07
CA HIS A 75 -6.84 -10.04 -1.82
C HIS A 75 -5.52 -10.38 -1.12
N HIS A 76 -5.58 -10.86 0.12
CA HIS A 76 -4.42 -11.18 0.95
C HIS A 76 -3.45 -10.00 1.05
N MET A 77 -3.97 -8.83 1.40
CA MET A 77 -3.19 -7.60 1.46
C MET A 77 -2.15 -7.64 2.58
N ASP A 78 -0.97 -7.09 2.35
CA ASP A 78 0.09 -7.06 3.35
C ASP A 78 0.11 -5.71 4.07
N VAL A 79 -0.07 -4.62 3.32
CA VAL A 79 -0.08 -3.24 3.82
C VAL A 79 -1.21 -2.46 3.16
N LEU A 80 -2.00 -1.72 3.94
CA LEU A 80 -2.98 -0.76 3.43
C LEU A 80 -2.66 0.64 3.97
N LEU A 81 -2.59 1.61 3.05
CA LEU A 81 -2.49 3.04 3.34
C LEU A 81 -3.85 3.68 3.15
N ILE A 82 -4.40 4.27 4.21
CA ILE A 82 -5.77 4.79 4.22
C ILE A 82 -5.75 6.27 4.57
N SER A 83 -6.43 7.07 3.76
CA SER A 83 -6.67 8.50 3.98
C SER A 83 -8.15 8.77 4.27
N GLU A 84 -8.44 9.93 4.87
CA GLU A 84 -9.78 10.34 5.30
C GLU A 84 -10.44 9.29 6.20
N THR A 85 -9.72 8.83 7.23
CA THR A 85 -10.24 7.80 8.15
C THR A 85 -11.38 8.33 9.01
N HIS A 86 -11.38 9.65 9.29
CA HIS A 86 -12.27 10.34 10.20
C HIS A 86 -12.27 9.72 11.61
N PHE A 87 -11.17 9.07 11.99
CA PHE A 87 -10.99 8.57 13.34
C PHE A 87 -10.84 9.71 14.35
N THR A 88 -11.20 9.39 15.58
CA THR A 88 -10.98 10.25 16.74
C THR A 88 -10.39 9.39 17.86
N SER A 89 -9.93 10.03 18.93
CA SER A 89 -9.47 9.34 20.14
C SER A 89 -10.51 8.38 20.73
N LYS A 90 -11.80 8.55 20.41
CA LYS A 90 -12.91 7.73 20.88
C LYS A 90 -13.50 6.80 19.82
N SER A 91 -13.21 7.04 18.54
CA SER A 91 -13.83 6.33 17.42
C SER A 91 -12.77 5.79 16.47
N TYR A 92 -12.36 4.55 16.75
CA TYR A 92 -11.49 3.74 15.90
C TYR A 92 -11.80 2.27 16.16
N PHE A 93 -11.32 1.39 15.28
CA PHE A 93 -11.50 -0.06 15.43
C PHE A 93 -10.19 -0.79 15.17
N ARG A 94 -10.16 -2.09 15.49
CA ARG A 94 -9.03 -2.97 15.22
C ARG A 94 -9.42 -4.07 14.25
N ILE A 95 -8.47 -4.52 13.44
CA ILE A 95 -8.63 -5.69 12.57
C ILE A 95 -7.70 -6.79 13.09
N PRO A 96 -8.24 -7.95 13.51
CA PRO A 96 -7.41 -9.07 13.93
C PRO A 96 -6.39 -9.48 12.85
N GLY A 97 -5.15 -9.73 13.25
CA GLY A 97 -4.05 -10.08 12.34
C GLY A 97 -3.40 -8.88 11.62
N TYR A 98 -3.81 -7.65 11.95
CA TYR A 98 -3.18 -6.43 11.47
C TYR A 98 -2.85 -5.49 12.61
N ASN A 99 -1.66 -4.89 12.55
CA ASN A 99 -1.27 -3.75 13.36
C ASN A 99 -1.79 -2.49 12.67
N MET A 100 -2.51 -1.65 13.41
CA MET A 100 -3.06 -0.39 12.89
C MET A 100 -2.34 0.79 13.55
N HIS A 101 -1.65 1.57 12.73
CA HIS A 101 -1.08 2.87 13.10
C HIS A 101 -1.98 3.95 12.51
N HIS A 102 -2.35 4.97 13.28
CA HIS A 102 -3.22 6.02 12.77
C HIS A 102 -2.85 7.38 13.35
N THR A 103 -3.20 8.41 12.59
CA THR A 103 -3.08 9.81 12.98
C THR A 103 -4.44 10.47 12.83
N ASN A 104 -4.95 11.00 13.93
CA ASN A 104 -6.20 11.74 13.94
C ASN A 104 -5.95 13.17 13.46
N HIS A 105 -7.01 13.85 13.04
CA HIS A 105 -6.95 15.29 12.83
C HIS A 105 -6.51 16.00 14.12
N PRO A 106 -5.70 17.09 14.07
CA PRO A 106 -5.24 17.80 15.25
C PRO A 106 -6.37 18.21 16.22
N ASP A 107 -7.47 18.71 15.67
CA ASP A 107 -8.67 19.06 16.44
C ASP A 107 -9.50 17.86 16.95
N ASN A 108 -9.06 16.62 16.69
CA ASN A 108 -9.74 15.37 17.04
C ASN A 108 -11.21 15.28 16.57
N LYS A 109 -11.55 16.00 15.50
CA LYS A 109 -12.85 15.92 14.83
C LYS A 109 -12.82 14.80 13.78
N ALA A 110 -13.99 14.23 13.51
CA ALA A 110 -14.19 13.22 12.47
C ALA A 110 -14.11 13.84 11.06
N ARG A 111 -12.91 14.29 10.68
CA ARG A 111 -12.56 14.83 9.37
C ARG A 111 -11.07 14.57 9.11
N GLY A 112 -10.65 14.34 7.88
CA GLY A 112 -9.25 14.03 7.60
C GLY A 112 -8.76 12.77 8.33
N GLY A 113 -7.48 12.77 8.71
CA GLY A 113 -6.83 11.65 9.38
C GLY A 113 -6.41 10.54 8.42
N SER A 114 -5.43 9.75 8.87
CA SER A 114 -4.82 8.69 8.07
C SER A 114 -4.57 7.44 8.92
N ALA A 115 -4.59 6.27 8.31
CA ALA A 115 -4.22 5.01 8.95
C ALA A 115 -3.35 4.16 8.04
N MET A 116 -2.55 3.31 8.67
CA MET A 116 -1.75 2.28 8.04
C MET A 116 -2.09 0.96 8.73
N LEU A 117 -2.56 -0.02 7.95
CA LEU A 117 -2.71 -1.40 8.41
C LEU A 117 -1.56 -2.23 7.86
N ILE A 118 -0.86 -2.94 8.73
CA ILE A 118 0.24 -3.84 8.37
C ILE A 118 -0.07 -5.21 8.93
N ARG A 119 0.04 -6.27 8.13
CA ARG A 119 -0.16 -7.64 8.60
C ARG A 119 0.79 -7.94 9.75
N SER A 120 0.28 -8.53 10.84
CA SER A 120 1.00 -8.61 12.12
C SER A 120 2.28 -9.47 12.09
N ASP A 121 2.43 -10.34 11.09
CA ASP A 121 3.64 -11.16 10.86
C ASP A 121 4.77 -10.40 10.15
N ILE A 122 4.49 -9.21 9.59
CA ILE A 122 5.49 -8.36 8.96
C ILE A 122 6.17 -7.53 10.04
N LYS A 123 7.48 -7.74 10.23
CA LYS A 123 8.28 -6.94 11.17
C LYS A 123 8.41 -5.50 10.66
N HIS A 124 8.07 -4.55 11.51
CA HIS A 124 8.18 -3.12 11.25
C HIS A 124 8.40 -2.36 12.56
N HIS A 125 8.79 -1.08 12.46
CA HIS A 125 8.87 -0.21 13.61
C HIS A 125 7.47 0.26 14.03
N VAL A 126 7.17 0.18 15.32
CA VAL A 126 5.92 0.70 15.89
C VAL A 126 6.08 2.20 16.08
N LEU A 127 5.06 2.99 15.70
CA LEU A 127 5.01 4.44 15.83
C LEU A 127 4.44 4.88 17.18
#